data_AF-A0AAV5TBD1-F1
#
_entry.id   AF-A0AAV5TBD1-F1
#
_cell.length_a   1.000
_cell.length_b   1.000
_cell.length_c   1.000
_cell.angle_alpha   90.00
_cell.angle_beta   90.00
_cell.angle_gamma   90.00
#
_symmetry.space_group_name_H-M   'P 1'
#
loop_
_entity.id
_entity.type
_entity.pdbx_description
1 polymer ?
#
loop_
_entity_poly.entity_id
_entity_poly.type
_entity_poly.pdbx_seq_one_letter_code
_entity_poly.pdbx_strand_id
1 'polypeptide(L)'
;MPEAIQEDDGPMLERIEELAKNCEKCVFYDIRCFHLNEKSQFMTVDPISKLRYFERTVHYTSIGLKVIEPVFVQMANEFDRLLNVKYPENMLQLNH
;
A
#
# COMPACT_ATOMS: atom_id res chain seq x y z
N MET A 1 -10.43 -9.73 -14.20
CA MET A 1 -9.76 -9.57 -12.89
C MET A 1 -8.80 -8.39 -12.90
N PRO A 2 -7.88 -8.24 -13.87
CA PRO A 2 -7.06 -7.02 -13.98
C PRO A 2 -7.90 -5.76 -14.26
N GLU A 3 -8.92 -5.87 -15.10
CA GLU A 3 -9.84 -4.76 -15.45
C GLU A 3 -10.63 -4.28 -14.22
N ALA A 4 -11.22 -5.20 -13.43
CA ALA A 4 -11.93 -4.85 -12.20
C ALA A 4 -11.04 -4.16 -11.15
N ILE A 5 -9.75 -4.56 -11.06
CA ILE A 5 -8.78 -3.89 -10.19
C ILE A 5 -8.54 -2.46 -10.66
N GLN A 6 -8.39 -2.24 -11.97
CA GLN A 6 -8.18 -0.91 -12.54
C GLN A 6 -9.40 0.00 -12.40
N GLU A 7 -10.60 -0.55 -12.57
CA GLU A 7 -11.86 0.18 -12.41
C GLU A 7 -12.09 0.62 -10.96
N ASP A 8 -11.65 -0.18 -9.98
CA ASP A 8 -11.76 0.15 -8.55
C ASP A 8 -10.61 1.04 -8.04
N ASP A 9 -9.41 0.95 -8.62
CA ASP A 9 -8.20 1.65 -8.14
C ASP A 9 -8.36 3.18 -8.15
N GLY A 10 -8.81 3.73 -9.29
CA GLY A 10 -9.00 5.18 -9.46
C GLY A 10 -9.96 5.79 -8.43
N PRO A 11 -11.22 5.31 -8.35
CA PRO A 11 -12.18 5.80 -7.36
C PRO A 11 -11.73 5.61 -5.90
N MET A 12 -10.98 4.55 -5.60
CA MET A 12 -10.44 4.34 -4.25
C MET A 12 -9.37 5.37 -3.89
N LEU A 13 -8.49 5.71 -4.83
CA LEU A 13 -7.47 6.75 -4.63
C LEU A 13 -8.12 8.12 -4.40
N GLU A 14 -9.10 8.49 -5.22
CA GLU A 14 -9.84 9.75 -5.04
C GLU A 14 -10.47 9.85 -3.65
N ARG A 15 -11.04 8.75 -3.16
CA ARG A 15 -11.61 8.68 -1.80
C ARG A 15 -10.55 8.83 -0.71
N ILE A 16 -9.40 8.18 -0.88
CA ILE A 16 -8.28 8.28 0.08
C ILE A 16 -7.73 9.72 0.10
N GLU A 17 -7.55 10.35 -1.07
CA GLU A 17 -7.11 11.74 -1.18
C GLU A 17 -8.08 12.70 -0.49
N GLU A 18 -9.39 12.50 -0.67
CA GLU A 18 -10.40 13.32 -0.02
C GLU A 18 -10.44 13.09 1.49
N LEU A 19 -10.27 11.84 1.96
CA LEU A 19 -10.15 11.54 3.38
C LEU A 19 -8.89 12.18 3.98
N ALA A 20 -7.77 12.20 3.25
CA ALA A 20 -6.53 12.84 3.70
C ALA A 20 -6.69 14.35 3.90
N LYS A 21 -7.43 15.06 3.04
CA LYS A 21 -7.70 16.51 3.24
C LYS A 21 -8.43 16.81 4.55
N ASN A 22 -9.27 15.88 4.99
CA ASN A 22 -10.17 16.07 6.13
C ASN A 22 -9.69 15.37 7.42
N CYS A 23 -8.68 14.50 7.34
CA CYS A 23 -8.16 13.80 8.52
C CYS A 23 -6.83 14.40 9.01
N GLU A 24 -6.94 15.23 10.03
CA GLU A 24 -5.82 15.89 10.72
C GLU A 24 -4.93 14.96 11.54
N LYS A 25 -5.36 13.72 11.81
CA LYS A 25 -4.66 12.77 12.70
C LYS A 25 -4.33 11.43 12.04
N CYS A 26 -4.67 11.26 10.77
CA CYS A 26 -4.42 10.03 10.05
C CYS A 26 -3.06 10.10 9.36
N VAL A 27 -2.47 8.94 9.10
CA VAL A 27 -1.41 8.77 8.11
C VAL A 27 -1.81 7.64 7.18
N PHE A 28 -1.79 7.92 5.89
CA PHE A 28 -2.14 6.99 4.83
C PHE A 28 -0.86 6.47 4.19
N TYR A 29 -0.78 5.16 4.06
CA TYR A 29 0.33 4.45 3.43
C TYR A 29 -0.18 3.81 2.14
N ASP A 30 0.31 4.28 0.98
CA ASP A 30 -0.01 3.64 -0.29
C ASP A 30 0.88 2.40 -0.47
N ILE A 31 0.31 1.21 -0.27
CA ILE A 31 1.01 -0.07 -0.44
C ILE A 31 0.94 -0.60 -1.88
N ARG A 32 0.18 0.05 -2.76
CA ARG A 32 -0.04 -0.39 -4.15
C ARG A 32 1.27 -0.38 -4.93
N CYS A 33 2.13 0.62 -4.71
CA CYS A 33 3.39 0.77 -5.43
C CYS A 33 4.28 -0.49 -5.35
N PHE A 34 4.23 -1.22 -4.23
CA PHE A 34 4.96 -2.48 -4.04
C PHE A 34 4.47 -3.64 -4.91
N HIS A 35 3.25 -3.54 -5.45
CA HIS A 35 2.65 -4.54 -6.33
C HIS A 35 2.63 -4.10 -7.79
N LEU A 36 3.20 -2.96 -8.14
CA LEU A 36 3.28 -2.50 -9.52
C LEU A 36 4.63 -2.90 -10.12
N ASN A 37 4.61 -3.41 -11.35
CA ASN A 37 5.83 -3.54 -12.15
C ASN A 37 6.24 -2.20 -12.77
N GLU A 38 7.37 -2.18 -13.50
CA GLU A 38 7.87 -1.00 -14.23
C GLU A 38 6.89 -0.43 -15.28
N LYS A 39 5.87 -1.19 -15.66
CA LYS A 39 4.81 -0.77 -16.59
C LYS A 39 3.52 -0.37 -15.87
N SER A 40 3.57 -0.17 -14.55
CA SER A 40 2.42 0.14 -13.70
C SER A 40 1.32 -0.92 -13.74
N GLN A 41 1.68 -2.18 -13.95
CA GLN A 41 0.73 -3.29 -13.95
C GLN A 41 0.79 -4.01 -12.61
N PHE A 42 -0.39 -4.29 -12.05
CA PHE A 42 -0.52 -4.99 -10.78
C PHE A 42 -0.05 -6.45 -10.89
N MET A 43 0.86 -6.83 -10.01
CA MET A 43 1.46 -8.14 -9.92
C MET A 43 0.80 -8.95 -8.81
N THR A 44 0.42 -10.19 -9.13
CA THR A 44 -0.14 -11.13 -8.15
C THR A 44 0.79 -12.30 -7.86
N VAL A 45 1.96 -12.32 -8.51
CA VAL A 45 2.92 -13.42 -8.51
C VAL A 45 4.34 -12.86 -8.54
N ASP A 46 5.22 -13.44 -7.74
CA ASP A 46 6.65 -13.17 -7.77
C ASP A 46 7.27 -13.60 -9.10
N PRO A 47 7.99 -12.72 -9.82
CA PRO A 47 8.45 -13.02 -11.16
C PRO A 47 9.60 -14.04 -11.17
N ILE A 48 10.30 -14.24 -10.03
CA ILE A 48 11.45 -15.13 -9.90
C ILE A 48 11.00 -16.53 -9.47
N SER A 49 10.42 -16.65 -8.28
CA SER A 49 9.97 -17.90 -7.65
C SER A 49 8.65 -18.42 -8.20
N LYS A 50 7.89 -17.59 -8.93
CA LYS A 50 6.54 -17.89 -9.44
C LYS A 50 5.49 -18.16 -8.35
N LEU A 51 5.79 -17.77 -7.10
CA LEU A 51 4.88 -17.93 -5.97
C LEU A 51 3.88 -16.78 -5.92
N ARG A 52 2.63 -17.08 -5.57
CA ARG A 52 1.55 -16.09 -5.51
C ARG A 52 1.69 -15.20 -4.27
N TYR A 53 1.46 -13.90 -4.44
CA TYR A 53 1.38 -12.95 -3.33
C TYR A 53 0.08 -13.06 -2.54
N PHE A 54 -0.97 -13.56 -3.17
CA PHE A 54 -2.30 -13.66 -2.58
C PHE A 54 -2.85 -15.09 -2.62
N GLU A 55 -3.55 -15.47 -1.56
CA GLU A 55 -4.39 -16.67 -1.50
C GLU A 55 -5.69 -16.47 -2.30
N ARG A 56 -6.48 -17.54 -2.46
CA ARG A 56 -7.73 -17.50 -3.23
C ARG A 56 -8.74 -16.48 -2.71
N THR A 57 -8.71 -16.18 -1.41
CA THR A 57 -9.58 -15.20 -0.75
C THR A 57 -8.97 -13.80 -0.71
N VAL A 58 -7.92 -13.53 -1.49
CA VAL A 58 -7.26 -12.22 -1.60
C VAL A 58 -6.52 -11.79 -0.32
N HIS A 59 -6.25 -12.72 0.60
CA HIS A 59 -5.33 -12.49 1.72
C HIS A 59 -3.88 -12.66 1.26
N TYR A 60 -2.95 -11.93 1.87
CA TYR A 60 -1.53 -12.11 1.59
C TYR A 60 -1.04 -13.49 2.00
N THR A 61 -0.21 -14.10 1.15
CA THR A 61 0.65 -15.23 1.55
C THR A 61 1.85 -14.70 2.34
N SER A 62 2.64 -15.59 2.95
CA SER A 62 3.89 -15.20 3.60
C SER A 62 4.88 -14.49 2.65
N ILE A 63 4.82 -14.78 1.35
CA ILE A 63 5.67 -14.12 0.34
C ILE A 63 5.09 -12.77 -0.03
N GLY A 64 3.76 -12.68 -0.19
CA GLY A 64 3.10 -11.39 -0.40
C GLY A 64 3.30 -10.41 0.75
N LEU A 65 3.34 -10.88 2.00
CA LEU A 65 3.66 -10.04 3.15
C LEU A 65 5.07 -9.44 3.09
N LYS A 66 6.05 -10.18 2.57
CA LYS A 66 7.43 -9.66 2.41
C LYS A 66 7.50 -8.50 1.43
N VAL A 67 6.64 -8.47 0.41
CA VAL A 67 6.58 -7.40 -0.57
C VAL A 67 6.23 -6.05 0.07
N ILE A 68 5.37 -6.06 1.10
CA ILE A 68 4.94 -4.86 1.82
C ILE A 68 5.63 -4.67 3.17
N GLU A 69 6.60 -5.52 3.52
CA GLU A 69 7.40 -5.42 4.76
C GLU A 69 8.03 -4.03 4.98
N PRO A 70 8.55 -3.33 3.94
CA PRO A 70 9.10 -1.98 4.11
C PRO A 70 8.11 -0.98 4.72
N VAL A 71 6.80 -1.12 4.44
CA VAL A 71 5.74 -0.29 5.02
C VAL A 71 5.70 -0.46 6.53
N PHE A 72 5.68 -1.71 7.01
CA PHE A 72 5.63 -2.02 8.44
C PHE A 72 6.90 -1.55 9.15
N VAL A 73 8.07 -1.68 8.51
CA VAL A 73 9.33 -1.17 9.05
C VAL A 73 9.29 0.35 9.20
N GLN A 74 8.80 1.08 8.19
CA GLN A 74 8.64 2.53 8.29
C GLN A 74 7.66 2.92 9.39
N MET A 75 6.49 2.25 9.46
CA MET A 75 5.50 2.50 10.51
C MET A 75 6.09 2.29 11.91
N ALA A 76 6.88 1.24 12.11
CA ALA A 76 7.56 0.98 13.37
C ALA A 76 8.59 2.05 13.72
N ASN A 77 9.42 2.45 12.75
CA ASN A 77 10.43 3.49 12.94
C ASN A 77 9.83 4.87 13.23
N GLU A 78 8.67 5.16 12.67
CA GLU A 78 7.97 6.43 12.87
C GLU A 78 7.00 6.40 14.05
N PHE A 79 6.80 5.25 14.70
CA PHE A 79 5.73 5.05 15.68
C PHE A 79 5.74 6.11 16.79
N ASP A 80 6.88 6.32 17.43
CA ASP A 80 7.03 7.32 18.50
C ASP A 80 6.80 8.75 17.99
N ARG A 81 7.26 9.07 16.78
CA ARG A 81 7.00 10.38 16.15
C ARG A 81 5.50 10.57 15.93
N LEU A 82 4.82 9.58 15.36
CA LEU A 82 3.40 9.62 15.05
C LEU A 82 2.52 9.77 16.30
N LEU A 83 2.92 9.16 17.43
CA LEU A 83 2.21 9.35 18.70
C LEU A 83 2.32 10.76 19.26
N ASN A 84 3.40 11.49 18.94
CA ASN A 84 3.71 12.79 19.52
C ASN A 84 3.35 13.97 18.60
N VAL A 85 3.03 13.72 17.33
CA VAL A 85 2.67 14.76 16.36
C VAL A 85 1.16 14.97 16.34
N LYS A 86 0.72 16.22 16.58
CA LYS A 86 -0.70 16.59 16.56
C LYS A 86 -1.31 16.58 15.15
N TYR A 87 -0.50 16.90 14.15
CA TYR A 87 -0.89 17.02 12.73
C TYR A 87 0.19 16.40 11.83
N PRO A 88 0.19 15.08 11.64
CA PRO A 88 1.19 14.43 10.78
C PRO A 88 0.94 14.73 9.31
N GLU A 89 2.01 14.80 8.53
CA GLU A 89 1.91 14.65 7.07
C GLU A 89 1.28 13.29 6.80
N ASN A 90 0.18 13.30 6.05
CA ASN A 90 -0.74 12.18 6.02
C ASN A 90 -0.76 11.40 4.71
N MET A 91 -0.03 11.82 3.68
CA MET A 91 0.14 11.06 2.44
C MET A 91 1.61 10.72 2.26
N LEU A 92 2.00 9.51 2.68
CA LEU A 92 3.37 9.05 2.55
C LEU A 92 3.52 8.20 1.27
N GLN A 93 4.25 8.74 0.30
CA GLN A 93 4.65 7.98 -0.87
C GLN A 93 5.90 7.17 -0.54
N LEU A 94 5.75 5.85 -0.60
CA LEU A 94 6.87 4.92 -0.48
C LEU A 94 7.52 4.77 -1.86
N ASN A 95 8.71 5.33 -2.00
CA ASN A 95 9.54 5.15 -3.19
C ASN A 95 10.24 3.78 -3.09
N HIS A 96 10.08 2.96 -4.13
CA HIS A 96 10.83 1.73 -4.34
C HIS A 96 11.97 1.98 -5.34
#